data_AF-A0A1M3G0T5-F1
#
_entry.id   AF-A0A1M3G0T5-F1
#
_cell.length_a   1.000
_cell.length_b   1.000
_cell.length_c   1.000
_cell.angle_alpha   90.00
_cell.angle_beta   90.00
_cell.angle_gamma   90.00
#
_symmetry.space_group_name_H-M   'P 1'
#
loop_
_entity.id
_entity.type
_entity.pdbx_description
1 polymer ?
#
loop_
_entity_poly.entity_id
_entity_poly.type
_entity_poly.pdbx_seq_one_letter_code
_entity_poly.pdbx_strand_id
1 'polypeptide(L)'
;MKQLLLFGLLTLQFSGFIQAQTGSLTGGEAFDKKWIRTGQSEMAYYVVRNGEMLEICSFSITVQSTAKTLNLYTSLQFLNSDERWIDTSISEATTLNPVYRSSYNKDRSYSLKYGKTVTGYYNDHKTRKRTPVHESVNGFYVDSYLYPYLLGALPLELGYRTSLNIYDYMHGRSSNIKQVKVQEVKSGIYKSPHTDDHKVWVVSVLEEGTGDKYQYYIDRESRRIWKIEVDAKGQQIVLIDKEPDYNPFTTKFNKAATIKLITEGNGVISGQAFARDNQAGIKGIAVLNVNKKQYAREGTAIVLIPYTDYFKEWVELNDAGRKKGKSYPLHKEATECIKMTTVYDDEGHFEFVNLMPGKYLLYTEFGYIHKATRTEVIGYTDTYINGAYQGTSENTTSYSYNANVSAIVKKIVSIDKPGEKVSVKLKKTL
;
A
#
# COMPACT_ATOMS: atom_id res chain seq x y z
N MET A 1 -65.57 -27.71 31.15
CA MET A 1 -66.36 -26.84 30.24
C MET A 1 -65.39 -26.21 29.25
N LYS A 2 -65.71 -26.42 27.96
CA LYS A 2 -65.10 -26.00 26.69
C LYS A 2 -63.89 -25.04 26.70
N GLN A 3 -62.80 -25.56 26.14
CA GLN A 3 -61.78 -24.81 25.39
C GLN A 3 -62.44 -24.03 24.23
N LEU A 4 -62.00 -22.80 23.99
CA LEU A 4 -62.18 -22.13 22.70
C LEU A 4 -60.88 -21.43 22.32
N LEU A 5 -60.29 -21.86 21.21
CA LEU A 5 -59.21 -21.20 20.50
C LEU A 5 -59.64 -19.79 20.10
N LEU A 6 -58.74 -18.82 20.24
CA LEU A 6 -58.81 -17.55 19.52
C LEU A 6 -57.50 -17.36 18.74
N PHE A 7 -57.54 -17.70 17.46
CA PHE A 7 -56.58 -17.26 16.44
C PHE A 7 -57.15 -15.98 15.82
N GLY A 8 -56.36 -14.91 15.78
CA GLY A 8 -56.81 -13.64 15.21
C GLY A 8 -55.68 -12.63 14.98
N LEU A 9 -55.04 -12.74 13.81
CA LEU A 9 -54.37 -11.69 13.02
C LEU A 9 -53.64 -10.56 13.77
N LEU A 10 -52.31 -10.70 13.90
CA LEU A 10 -51.41 -9.56 14.10
C LEU A 10 -50.91 -9.09 12.72
N THR A 11 -51.60 -8.12 12.12
CA THR A 11 -51.06 -7.38 10.97
C THR A 11 -49.98 -6.43 11.48
N LEU A 12 -48.72 -6.88 11.42
CA LEU A 12 -47.56 -5.99 11.55
C LEU A 12 -47.49 -5.11 10.30
N GLN A 13 -48.02 -3.89 10.41
CA GLN A 13 -47.64 -2.81 9.50
C GLN A 13 -46.22 -2.37 9.84
N PHE A 14 -45.24 -3.01 9.20
CA PHE A 14 -43.90 -2.43 9.08
C PHE A 14 -43.95 -1.32 8.02
N SER A 15 -44.51 -0.19 8.41
CA SER A 15 -44.29 1.08 7.70
C SER A 15 -42.94 1.62 8.15
N GLY A 16 -41.86 0.95 7.74
CA GLY A 16 -40.52 1.52 7.86
C GLY A 16 -40.46 2.77 7.01
N PHE A 17 -40.36 3.93 7.65
CA PHE A 17 -40.11 5.21 6.99
C PHE A 17 -38.80 5.11 6.19
N ILE A 18 -38.89 4.80 4.90
CA ILE A 18 -37.86 5.18 3.94
C ILE A 18 -38.13 6.65 3.61
N GLN A 19 -37.75 7.54 4.51
CA GLN A 19 -37.53 8.92 4.14
C GLN A 19 -36.18 8.97 3.42
N ALA A 20 -36.19 8.65 2.12
CA ALA A 20 -35.12 9.08 1.25
C ALA A 20 -35.14 10.62 1.29
N GLN A 21 -34.27 11.25 2.09
CA GLN A 21 -34.16 12.70 2.14
C GLN A 21 -33.64 13.20 0.80
N THR A 22 -34.54 13.46 -0.15
CA THR A 22 -34.25 14.28 -1.32
C THR A 22 -34.31 15.75 -0.90
N GLY A 23 -33.30 16.19 -0.14
CA GLY A 23 -33.13 17.59 0.27
C GLY A 23 -31.71 18.06 -0.04
N SER A 24 -31.58 19.31 -0.48
CA SER A 24 -30.27 19.97 -0.53
C SER A 24 -29.80 20.24 0.89
N LEU A 25 -28.52 20.03 1.19
CA LEU A 25 -27.96 20.37 2.49
C LEU A 25 -28.02 21.88 2.71
N THR A 26 -28.60 22.32 3.82
CA THR A 26 -28.81 23.74 4.14
C THR A 26 -27.91 24.26 5.28
N GLY A 27 -26.87 23.53 5.66
CA GLY A 27 -25.92 23.96 6.69
C GLY A 27 -24.92 22.88 7.08
N GLY A 28 -23.90 23.28 7.85
CA GLY A 28 -22.83 22.39 8.33
C GLY A 28 -23.28 21.32 9.34
N GLU A 29 -24.50 21.40 9.87
CA GLU A 29 -25.07 20.42 10.80
C GLU A 29 -25.39 19.07 10.13
N ALA A 30 -25.50 19.05 8.80
CA ALA A 30 -25.68 17.82 8.04
C ALA A 30 -24.44 16.90 8.06
N PHE A 31 -23.30 17.41 8.50
CA PHE A 31 -22.06 16.67 8.60
C PHE A 31 -21.82 16.25 10.05
N ASP A 32 -21.67 14.96 10.27
CA ASP A 32 -21.27 14.39 11.56
C ASP A 32 -19.78 14.62 11.78
N LYS A 33 -19.49 15.71 12.49
CA LYS A 33 -18.13 16.22 12.75
C LYS A 33 -17.23 15.24 13.49
N LYS A 34 -17.77 14.19 14.14
CA LYS A 34 -16.95 13.16 14.78
C LYS A 34 -16.09 12.37 13.77
N TRP A 35 -16.48 12.41 12.50
CA TRP A 35 -15.75 11.79 11.39
C TRP A 35 -14.70 12.71 10.77
N ILE A 36 -14.69 14.00 11.12
CA ILE A 36 -13.67 14.95 10.67
C ILE A 36 -12.46 14.81 11.59
N ARG A 37 -11.38 14.25 11.05
CA ARG A 37 -10.14 13.98 11.81
C ARG A 37 -8.96 14.71 11.21
N THR A 38 -8.06 15.15 12.09
CA THR A 38 -6.72 15.58 11.67
C THR A 38 -5.94 14.36 11.18
N GLY A 39 -5.25 14.50 10.06
CA GLY A 39 -4.49 13.41 9.47
C GLY A 39 -3.78 13.82 8.19
N GLN A 40 -2.94 12.91 7.72
CA GLN A 40 -2.28 13.01 6.44
C GLN A 40 -2.59 11.76 5.62
N SER A 41 -2.80 11.95 4.33
CA SER A 41 -2.89 10.86 3.37
C SER A 41 -2.14 11.22 2.09
N GLU A 42 -1.75 10.19 1.35
CA GLU A 42 -1.12 10.34 0.05
C GLU A 42 -1.81 9.39 -0.92
N MET A 43 -2.23 9.89 -2.07
CA MET A 43 -2.83 9.08 -3.13
C MET A 43 -1.93 9.03 -4.36
N ALA A 44 -1.72 7.84 -4.92
CA ALA A 44 -1.18 7.67 -6.25
C ALA A 44 -2.26 8.03 -7.28
N TYR A 45 -1.95 8.93 -8.20
CA TYR A 45 -2.88 9.43 -9.22
C TYR A 45 -2.56 8.77 -10.57
N TYR A 46 -3.50 7.97 -11.07
CA TYR A 46 -3.37 7.22 -12.31
C TYR A 46 -4.28 7.78 -13.40
N VAL A 47 -3.77 7.83 -14.62
CA VAL A 47 -4.60 7.92 -15.84
C VAL A 47 -4.76 6.50 -16.39
N VAL A 48 -5.99 6.14 -16.74
CA VAL A 48 -6.28 4.84 -17.35
C VAL A 48 -6.29 5.00 -18.88
N ARG A 49 -5.49 4.20 -19.58
CA ARG A 49 -5.45 4.14 -21.06
C ARG A 49 -5.42 2.69 -21.50
N ASN A 50 -6.35 2.29 -22.36
CA ASN A 50 -6.45 0.91 -22.87
C ASN A 50 -6.48 -0.17 -21.78
N GLY A 51 -7.05 0.15 -20.60
CA GLY A 51 -7.09 -0.75 -19.44
C GLY A 51 -5.82 -0.76 -18.58
N GLU A 52 -4.77 -0.08 -18.99
CA GLU A 52 -3.54 0.08 -18.21
C GLU A 52 -3.58 1.36 -17.37
N MET A 53 -3.06 1.29 -16.14
CA MET A 53 -2.94 2.43 -15.24
C MET A 53 -1.51 2.98 -15.30
N LEU A 54 -1.38 4.27 -15.62
CA LEU A 54 -0.10 4.99 -15.57
C LEU A 54 -0.14 6.00 -14.43
N GLU A 55 0.72 5.84 -13.41
CA GLU A 55 0.87 6.84 -12.35
C GLU A 55 1.50 8.09 -12.97
N ILE A 56 0.87 9.25 -12.75
CA ILE A 56 1.35 10.54 -13.27
C ILE A 56 1.70 11.52 -12.16
N CYS A 57 1.19 11.30 -10.94
CA CYS A 57 1.32 12.24 -9.85
C CYS A 57 1.11 11.57 -8.48
N SER A 58 1.81 12.09 -7.47
CA SER A 58 1.45 11.88 -6.07
C SER A 58 0.59 13.03 -5.56
N PHE A 59 -0.55 12.72 -4.95
CA PHE A 59 -1.47 13.67 -4.35
C PHE A 59 -1.41 13.60 -2.82
N SER A 60 -0.68 14.52 -2.20
CA SER A 60 -0.59 14.65 -0.75
C SER A 60 -1.73 15.50 -0.20
N ILE A 61 -2.26 15.07 0.94
CA ILE A 61 -3.41 15.66 1.59
C ILE A 61 -3.10 15.80 3.07
N THR A 62 -3.32 16.98 3.63
CA THR A 62 -3.22 17.21 5.08
C THR A 62 -4.47 17.90 5.57
N VAL A 63 -5.16 17.26 6.50
CA VAL A 63 -6.32 17.81 7.20
C VAL A 63 -5.90 18.20 8.61
N GLN A 64 -6.17 19.44 9.02
CA GLN A 64 -5.95 19.91 10.37
C GLN A 64 -7.26 20.50 10.91
N SER A 65 -7.86 19.80 11.86
CA SER A 65 -9.04 20.27 12.58
C SER A 65 -8.63 20.89 13.92
N THR A 66 -9.13 22.09 14.18
CA THR A 66 -8.98 22.81 15.46
C THR A 66 -10.34 23.18 16.01
N ALA A 67 -10.40 23.77 17.21
CA ALA A 67 -11.65 24.27 17.77
C ALA A 67 -12.31 25.38 16.93
N LYS A 68 -11.56 26.08 16.06
CA LYS A 68 -12.05 27.23 15.27
C LYS A 68 -12.14 26.94 13.79
N THR A 69 -11.17 26.23 13.24
CA THR A 69 -11.05 26.02 11.79
C THR A 69 -10.81 24.57 11.42
N LEU A 70 -11.29 24.22 10.23
CA LEU A 70 -10.92 23.02 9.49
C LEU A 70 -10.06 23.46 8.31
N ASN A 71 -8.80 23.05 8.33
CA ASN A 71 -7.82 23.41 7.30
C ASN A 71 -7.51 22.17 6.47
N LEU A 72 -7.50 22.35 5.16
CA LEU A 72 -7.08 21.36 4.19
C LEU A 72 -5.95 21.95 3.35
N TYR A 73 -4.83 21.23 3.32
CA TYR A 73 -3.70 21.52 2.44
C TYR A 73 -3.52 20.35 1.49
N THR A 74 -3.47 20.61 0.19
CA THR A 74 -3.20 19.57 -0.78
C THR A 74 -2.06 19.96 -1.72
N SER A 75 -1.40 18.93 -2.25
CA SER A 75 -0.26 19.08 -3.13
C SER A 75 -0.24 17.96 -4.16
N LEU A 76 -0.28 18.31 -5.45
CA LEU A 76 -0.01 17.40 -6.55
C LEU A 76 1.46 17.55 -6.95
N GLN A 77 2.25 16.48 -6.83
CA GLN A 77 3.62 16.39 -7.32
C GLN A 77 3.65 15.50 -8.55
N PHE A 78 3.91 16.08 -9.73
CA PHE A 78 3.94 15.30 -10.97
C PHE A 78 5.21 14.45 -11.04
N LEU A 79 5.07 13.20 -11.46
CA LEU A 79 6.22 12.31 -11.64
C LEU A 79 7.05 12.78 -12.83
N ASN A 80 8.37 12.64 -12.72
CA ASN A 80 9.34 13.03 -13.76
C ASN A 80 9.33 14.53 -14.11
N SER A 81 8.87 15.39 -13.20
CA SER A 81 8.84 16.85 -13.34
C SER A 81 8.98 17.53 -11.98
N ASP A 82 9.51 18.76 -11.97
CA ASP A 82 9.49 19.65 -10.81
C ASP A 82 8.14 20.38 -10.66
N GLU A 83 7.15 20.06 -11.50
CA GLU A 83 5.84 20.67 -11.46
C GLU A 83 5.05 20.23 -10.22
N ARG A 84 4.57 21.25 -9.48
CA ARG A 84 3.81 21.08 -8.26
C ARG A 84 2.61 22.02 -8.24
N TRP A 85 1.44 21.49 -7.91
CA TRP A 85 0.24 22.30 -7.66
C TRP A 85 -0.08 22.24 -6.18
N ILE A 86 -0.33 23.40 -5.57
CA ILE A 86 -0.51 23.54 -4.13
C ILE A 86 -1.80 24.29 -3.87
N ASP A 87 -2.58 23.76 -2.94
CA ASP A 87 -3.90 24.23 -2.64
C ASP A 87 -4.11 24.29 -1.13
N THR A 88 -4.65 25.41 -0.66
CA THR A 88 -5.07 25.62 0.74
C THR A 88 -6.55 25.93 0.75
N SER A 89 -7.33 25.26 1.58
CA SER A 89 -8.74 25.52 1.86
C SER A 89 -8.94 25.58 3.37
N ILE A 90 -9.61 26.63 3.86
CA ILE A 90 -9.86 26.85 5.28
C ILE A 90 -11.34 27.16 5.44
N SER A 91 -12.00 26.41 6.32
CA SER A 91 -13.38 26.63 6.73
C SER A 91 -13.48 26.80 8.25
N GLU A 92 -14.59 27.37 8.71
CA GLU A 92 -14.95 27.34 10.13
C GLU A 92 -15.22 25.89 10.57
N ALA A 93 -14.70 25.46 11.72
CA ALA A 93 -14.87 24.09 12.20
C ALA A 93 -16.36 23.75 12.52
N THR A 94 -17.12 24.74 12.97
CA THR A 94 -18.51 24.54 13.41
C THR A 94 -19.50 24.60 12.26
N THR A 95 -19.40 25.59 11.39
CA THR A 95 -20.39 25.81 10.32
C THR A 95 -19.96 25.18 9.00
N LEU A 96 -18.67 24.87 8.85
CA LEU A 96 -18.02 24.46 7.60
C LEU A 96 -18.08 25.51 6.48
N ASN A 97 -18.56 26.72 6.80
CA ASN A 97 -18.50 27.85 5.89
C ASN A 97 -17.05 28.12 5.53
N PRO A 98 -16.73 28.29 4.24
CA PRO A 98 -15.38 28.61 3.83
C PRO A 98 -14.98 30.00 4.33
N VAL A 99 -13.71 30.14 4.67
CA VAL A 99 -13.09 31.37 5.19
C VAL A 99 -12.00 31.84 4.23
N TYR A 100 -11.19 30.91 3.73
CA TYR A 100 -10.08 31.22 2.83
C TYR A 100 -9.79 30.10 1.85
N ARG A 101 -9.42 30.45 0.61
CA ARG A 101 -8.90 29.52 -0.40
C ARG A 101 -7.72 30.15 -1.12
N SER A 102 -6.68 29.36 -1.39
CA SER A 102 -5.66 29.73 -2.37
C SER A 102 -5.17 28.55 -3.16
N SER A 103 -4.92 28.78 -4.44
CA SER A 103 -4.33 27.80 -5.36
C SER A 103 -3.11 28.39 -6.03
N TYR A 104 -2.10 27.56 -6.25
CA TYR A 104 -0.90 27.92 -6.97
C TYR A 104 -0.48 26.77 -7.88
N ASN A 105 -0.19 27.09 -9.14
CA ASN A 105 0.60 26.24 -10.04
C ASN A 105 1.45 27.13 -10.96
N LYS A 106 2.17 26.51 -11.90
CA LYS A 106 3.05 27.25 -12.83
C LYS A 106 2.30 28.26 -13.71
N ASP A 107 1.04 28.00 -14.04
CA ASP A 107 0.26 28.78 -15.00
C ASP A 107 -0.55 29.90 -14.33
N ARG A 108 -0.98 29.70 -13.09
CA ARG A 108 -1.86 30.63 -12.37
C ARG A 108 -1.70 30.55 -10.86
N SER A 109 -2.12 31.61 -10.19
CA SER A 109 -2.35 31.60 -8.74
C SER A 109 -3.57 32.43 -8.39
N TYR A 110 -4.23 32.11 -7.28
CA TYR A 110 -5.30 32.96 -6.75
C TYR A 110 -5.42 32.82 -5.23
N SER A 111 -6.02 33.82 -4.61
CA SER A 111 -6.34 33.83 -3.20
C SER A 111 -7.68 34.52 -2.99
N LEU A 112 -8.57 33.87 -2.26
CA LEU A 112 -9.95 34.26 -2.01
C LEU A 112 -10.21 34.29 -0.51
N LYS A 113 -10.94 35.33 -0.08
CA LYS A 113 -11.52 35.45 1.25
C LYS A 113 -13.03 35.37 1.09
N TYR A 114 -13.63 34.48 1.86
CA TYR A 114 -15.06 34.24 1.82
C TYR A 114 -15.79 35.12 2.84
N GLY A 115 -17.05 35.43 2.51
CA GLY A 115 -17.96 36.27 3.28
C GLY A 115 -19.26 36.40 2.51
N LYS A 116 -20.07 37.43 2.80
CA LYS A 116 -21.24 37.78 1.97
C LYS A 116 -20.85 38.10 0.52
N THR A 117 -19.60 38.50 0.33
CA THR A 117 -18.99 38.70 -0.98
C THR A 117 -17.62 38.04 -0.94
N VAL A 118 -17.37 37.16 -1.90
CA VAL A 118 -16.06 36.56 -2.09
C VAL A 118 -15.16 37.60 -2.74
N THR A 119 -14.05 37.89 -2.06
CA THR A 119 -13.09 38.90 -2.51
C THR A 119 -11.71 38.30 -2.65
N GLY A 120 -10.87 38.85 -3.53
CA GLY A 120 -9.53 38.32 -3.71
C GLY A 120 -8.89 38.75 -5.02
N TYR A 121 -8.02 37.90 -5.54
CA TYR A 121 -7.38 38.12 -6.82
C TYR A 121 -7.08 36.80 -7.53
N TYR A 122 -7.01 36.87 -8.85
CA TYR A 122 -6.49 35.85 -9.74
C TYR A 122 -5.30 36.40 -10.51
N ASN A 123 -4.21 35.66 -10.56
CA ASN A 123 -3.02 35.94 -11.34
C ASN A 123 -2.90 34.90 -12.46
N ASP A 124 -2.82 35.38 -13.69
CA ASP A 124 -2.38 34.59 -14.83
C ASP A 124 -0.87 34.80 -14.99
N HIS A 125 -0.08 33.76 -14.82
CA HIS A 125 1.38 33.86 -14.91
C HIS A 125 1.87 33.94 -16.36
N LYS A 126 1.06 33.48 -17.33
CA LYS A 126 1.38 33.56 -18.77
C LYS A 126 1.25 34.99 -19.25
N THR A 127 0.15 35.65 -18.92
CA THR A 127 -0.11 37.04 -19.33
C THR A 127 0.42 38.08 -18.33
N ARG A 128 0.89 37.63 -17.16
CA ARG A 128 1.29 38.47 -16.01
C ARG A 128 0.19 39.42 -15.56
N LYS A 129 -1.07 39.07 -15.84
CA LYS A 129 -2.24 39.88 -15.50
C LYS A 129 -2.80 39.46 -14.15
N ARG A 130 -3.06 40.45 -13.31
CA ARG A 130 -3.80 40.29 -12.05
C ARG A 130 -5.20 40.85 -12.20
N THR A 131 -6.21 40.03 -11.91
CA THR A 131 -7.62 40.40 -11.95
C THR A 131 -8.20 40.35 -10.54
N PRO A 132 -8.82 41.43 -10.02
CA PRO A 132 -9.53 41.38 -8.75
C PRO A 132 -10.74 40.45 -8.84
N VAL A 133 -11.06 39.78 -7.74
CA VAL A 133 -12.26 38.95 -7.59
C VAL A 133 -13.21 39.66 -6.65
N HIS A 134 -14.47 39.77 -7.05
CA HIS A 134 -15.54 40.35 -6.27
C HIS A 134 -16.89 39.73 -6.70
N GLU A 135 -17.34 38.72 -5.98
CA GLU A 135 -18.54 37.95 -6.31
C GLU A 135 -19.49 37.90 -5.11
N SER A 136 -20.72 38.35 -5.30
CA SER A 136 -21.77 38.20 -4.28
C SER A 136 -22.28 36.76 -4.27
N VAL A 137 -22.30 36.15 -3.09
CA VAL A 137 -22.69 34.76 -2.89
C VAL A 137 -23.75 34.69 -1.79
N ASN A 138 -24.71 33.79 -1.96
CA ASN A 138 -25.83 33.62 -1.03
C ASN A 138 -26.06 32.14 -0.72
N GLY A 139 -26.63 31.87 0.45
CA GLY A 139 -26.93 30.51 0.91
C GLY A 139 -25.71 29.77 1.46
N PHE A 140 -25.95 28.55 1.91
CA PHE A 140 -24.91 27.66 2.40
C PHE A 140 -24.18 26.99 1.23
N TYR A 141 -22.85 26.95 1.32
CA TYR A 141 -21.96 26.24 0.40
C TYR A 141 -20.67 25.88 1.13
N VAL A 142 -19.98 24.86 0.62
CA VAL A 142 -18.64 24.49 1.08
C VAL A 142 -17.61 24.74 -0.02
N ASP A 143 -16.34 24.74 0.34
CA ASP A 143 -15.28 24.86 -0.66
C ASP A 143 -15.15 23.58 -1.50
N SER A 144 -14.96 23.74 -2.80
CA SER A 144 -14.82 22.64 -3.77
C SER A 144 -13.66 21.68 -3.48
N TYR A 145 -12.59 22.13 -2.82
CA TYR A 145 -11.49 21.23 -2.44
C TYR A 145 -11.73 20.53 -1.11
N LEU A 146 -12.58 21.10 -0.25
CA LEU A 146 -12.92 20.53 1.04
C LEU A 146 -14.01 19.46 0.95
N TYR A 147 -15.01 19.64 0.07
CA TYR A 147 -16.17 18.75 0.01
C TYR A 147 -15.82 17.25 -0.14
N PRO A 148 -14.78 16.83 -0.91
CA PRO A 148 -14.48 15.40 -1.04
C PRO A 148 -14.16 14.75 0.31
N TYR A 149 -13.52 15.49 1.22
CA TYR A 149 -13.22 15.03 2.58
C TYR A 149 -14.46 15.01 3.48
N LEU A 150 -15.41 15.92 3.22
CA LEU A 150 -16.66 15.98 3.98
C LEU A 150 -17.63 14.86 3.61
N LEU A 151 -17.45 14.18 2.46
CA LEU A 151 -18.29 13.04 2.08
C LEU A 151 -18.29 11.94 3.14
N GLY A 152 -17.15 11.68 3.80
CA GLY A 152 -17.05 10.71 4.88
C GLY A 152 -17.79 11.11 6.16
N ALA A 153 -18.08 12.40 6.33
CA ALA A 153 -18.84 12.95 7.45
C ALA A 153 -20.36 12.98 7.20
N LEU A 154 -20.83 12.62 5.99
CA LEU A 154 -22.25 12.46 5.74
C LEU A 154 -22.80 11.22 6.48
N PRO A 155 -24.10 11.18 6.80
CA PRO A 155 -24.76 10.01 7.38
C PRO A 155 -24.94 8.91 6.31
N LEU A 156 -23.84 8.36 5.80
CA LEU A 156 -23.85 7.40 4.70
C LEU A 156 -24.56 6.10 5.12
N GLU A 157 -25.54 5.72 4.31
CA GLU A 157 -26.29 4.47 4.38
C GLU A 157 -26.66 3.99 2.95
N LEU A 158 -27.16 2.77 2.81
CA LEU A 158 -27.53 2.24 1.50
C LEU A 158 -28.62 3.08 0.83
N GLY A 159 -28.37 3.50 -0.42
CA GLY A 159 -29.30 4.32 -1.18
C GLY A 159 -29.34 5.79 -0.76
N TYR A 160 -28.46 6.23 0.16
CA TYR A 160 -28.36 7.63 0.57
C TYR A 160 -28.14 8.55 -0.64
N ARG A 161 -28.85 9.68 -0.64
CA ARG A 161 -28.80 10.70 -1.69
C ARG A 161 -28.84 12.08 -1.05
N THR A 162 -28.09 13.01 -1.62
CA THR A 162 -28.16 14.42 -1.21
C THR A 162 -27.60 15.31 -2.31
N SER A 163 -27.80 16.61 -2.17
CA SER A 163 -27.18 17.63 -3.02
C SER A 163 -26.52 18.68 -2.13
N LEU A 164 -25.34 19.15 -2.53
CA LEU A 164 -24.59 20.17 -1.81
C LEU A 164 -24.14 21.26 -2.78
N ASN A 165 -24.16 22.50 -2.32
CA ASN A 165 -23.58 23.60 -3.08
C ASN A 165 -22.08 23.68 -2.75
N ILE A 166 -21.24 23.73 -3.78
CA ILE A 166 -19.83 24.04 -3.66
C ILE A 166 -19.54 25.40 -4.28
N TYR A 167 -18.53 26.08 -3.73
CA TYR A 167 -17.88 27.17 -4.42
C TYR A 167 -16.61 26.66 -5.11
N ASP A 168 -16.60 26.73 -6.44
CA ASP A 168 -15.50 26.33 -7.32
C ASP A 168 -15.10 27.51 -8.20
N TYR A 169 -14.05 28.22 -7.80
CA TYR A 169 -13.61 29.42 -8.50
C TYR A 169 -13.02 29.10 -9.87
N MET A 170 -13.72 29.56 -10.90
CA MET A 170 -13.25 29.55 -12.27
C MET A 170 -13.25 30.98 -12.82
N HIS A 171 -12.06 31.45 -13.20
CA HIS A 171 -11.91 32.79 -13.75
C HIS A 171 -12.80 33.00 -14.99
N GLY A 172 -13.53 34.12 -15.01
CA GLY A 172 -14.40 34.50 -16.14
C GLY A 172 -15.82 33.94 -16.09
N ARG A 173 -16.20 33.17 -15.06
CA ARG A 173 -17.61 32.73 -14.89
C ARG A 173 -18.46 33.80 -14.21
N SER A 174 -19.76 33.80 -14.51
CA SER A 174 -20.77 34.67 -13.90
C SER A 174 -21.18 34.23 -12.48
N SER A 175 -21.04 32.93 -12.18
CA SER A 175 -21.23 32.36 -10.85
C SER A 175 -20.28 31.18 -10.67
N ASN A 176 -19.71 31.07 -9.48
CA ASN A 176 -18.82 29.98 -9.08
C ASN A 176 -19.48 29.02 -8.09
N ILE A 177 -20.76 29.24 -7.75
CA ILE A 177 -21.56 28.26 -7.01
C ILE A 177 -22.05 27.18 -7.99
N LYS A 178 -21.74 25.92 -7.65
CA LYS A 178 -22.16 24.73 -8.40
C LYS A 178 -22.82 23.74 -7.47
N GLN A 179 -23.66 22.88 -8.02
CA GLN A 179 -24.23 21.76 -7.27
C GLN A 179 -23.44 20.48 -7.52
N VAL A 180 -23.20 19.75 -6.44
CA VAL A 180 -22.69 18.39 -6.44
C VAL A 180 -23.76 17.48 -5.88
N LYS A 181 -24.01 16.35 -6.57
CA LYS A 181 -25.06 15.40 -6.23
C LYS A 181 -24.45 14.09 -5.79
N VAL A 182 -24.72 13.67 -4.56
CA VAL A 182 -24.54 12.28 -4.13
C VAL A 182 -25.73 11.51 -4.69
N GLN A 183 -25.49 10.74 -5.74
CA GLN A 183 -26.53 10.05 -6.49
C GLN A 183 -26.90 8.70 -5.89
N GLU A 184 -25.95 8.05 -5.23
CA GLU A 184 -26.12 6.71 -4.68
C GLU A 184 -25.01 6.38 -3.69
N VAL A 185 -25.34 5.57 -2.69
CA VAL A 185 -24.37 4.96 -1.77
C VAL A 185 -24.62 3.45 -1.73
N LYS A 186 -23.59 2.66 -2.01
CA LYS A 186 -23.62 1.18 -2.04
C LYS A 186 -22.61 0.57 -1.08
N SER A 187 -22.79 -0.72 -0.80
CA SER A 187 -21.74 -1.54 -0.17
C SER A 187 -20.64 -1.88 -1.17
N GLY A 188 -19.39 -1.88 -0.71
CA GLY A 188 -18.27 -2.43 -1.46
C GLY A 188 -17.22 -3.05 -0.55
N ILE A 189 -16.24 -3.69 -1.17
CA ILE A 189 -15.00 -4.13 -0.52
C ILE A 189 -13.86 -3.48 -1.29
N TYR A 190 -12.97 -2.79 -0.56
CA TYR A 190 -11.70 -2.33 -1.09
C TYR A 190 -10.61 -3.30 -0.63
N LYS A 191 -9.79 -3.79 -1.56
CA LYS A 191 -8.67 -4.68 -1.25
C LYS A 191 -7.40 -3.86 -1.14
N SER A 192 -6.95 -3.62 0.08
CA SER A 192 -5.68 -2.93 0.29
C SER A 192 -4.49 -3.87 -0.03
N PRO A 193 -3.43 -3.36 -0.68
CA PRO A 193 -2.17 -4.11 -0.80
C PRO A 193 -1.48 -4.35 0.56
N HIS A 194 -1.79 -3.55 1.58
CA HIS A 194 -1.10 -3.53 2.87
C HIS A 194 -1.96 -4.09 4.03
N THR A 195 -3.18 -3.59 4.19
CA THR A 195 -4.04 -3.78 5.37
C THR A 195 -5.24 -4.72 5.15
N ASP A 196 -5.18 -5.58 4.12
CA ASP A 196 -6.20 -6.57 3.74
C ASP A 196 -7.53 -5.93 3.25
N ASP A 197 -8.65 -6.65 3.37
CA ASP A 197 -9.94 -6.24 2.81
C ASP A 197 -10.69 -5.28 3.75
N HIS A 198 -11.10 -4.13 3.23
CA HIS A 198 -11.86 -3.10 3.94
C HIS A 198 -13.30 -3.04 3.45
N LYS A 199 -14.26 -3.04 4.38
CA LYS A 199 -15.67 -2.79 4.05
C LYS A 199 -15.86 -1.30 3.82
N VAL A 200 -16.36 -0.93 2.65
CA VAL A 200 -16.51 0.47 2.26
C VAL A 200 -17.95 0.83 1.91
N TRP A 201 -18.24 2.12 1.99
CA TRP A 201 -19.27 2.80 1.21
C TRP A 201 -18.69 3.17 -0.15
N VAL A 202 -19.38 2.80 -1.22
CA VAL A 202 -19.10 3.30 -2.57
C VAL A 202 -20.08 4.44 -2.82
N VAL A 203 -19.58 5.67 -2.83
CA VAL A 203 -20.37 6.90 -2.94
C VAL A 203 -20.25 7.45 -4.35
N SER A 204 -21.35 7.40 -5.11
CA SER A 204 -21.43 7.93 -6.46
C SER A 204 -21.78 9.41 -6.43
N VAL A 205 -20.92 10.24 -7.03
CA VAL A 205 -21.05 11.70 -7.02
C VAL A 205 -21.02 12.25 -8.44
N LEU A 206 -21.91 13.20 -8.74
CA LEU A 206 -21.92 13.98 -9.99
C LEU A 206 -21.67 15.45 -9.67
N GLU A 207 -20.67 16.05 -10.31
CA GLU A 207 -20.48 17.50 -10.29
C GLU A 207 -21.18 18.14 -11.50
N GLU A 208 -22.26 18.89 -11.29
CA GLU A 208 -23.08 19.36 -12.42
C GLU A 208 -22.38 20.42 -13.27
N GLY A 209 -21.49 21.22 -12.67
CA GLY A 209 -20.83 22.31 -13.39
C GLY A 209 -19.68 21.88 -14.31
N THR A 210 -19.24 20.62 -14.21
CA THR A 210 -18.20 20.00 -15.06
C THR A 210 -18.77 18.81 -15.86
N GLY A 211 -19.76 18.12 -15.31
CA GLY A 211 -20.27 16.84 -15.80
C GLY A 211 -19.46 15.64 -15.31
N ASP A 212 -18.47 15.88 -14.47
CA ASP A 212 -17.54 14.85 -14.00
C ASP A 212 -18.23 13.94 -12.98
N LYS A 213 -17.95 12.64 -13.08
CA LYS A 213 -18.53 11.62 -12.22
C LYS A 213 -17.44 10.98 -11.37
N TYR A 214 -17.76 10.74 -10.11
CA TYR A 214 -16.83 10.21 -9.13
C TYR A 214 -17.42 9.00 -8.41
N GLN A 215 -16.56 8.05 -8.05
CA GLN A 215 -16.87 6.98 -7.11
C GLN A 215 -15.85 7.03 -5.97
N TYR A 216 -16.30 7.36 -4.78
CA TYR A 216 -15.45 7.38 -3.58
C TYR A 216 -15.62 6.08 -2.80
N TYR A 217 -14.52 5.41 -2.49
CA TYR A 217 -14.49 4.21 -1.68
C TYR A 217 -14.11 4.61 -0.26
N ILE A 218 -15.12 4.85 0.57
CA ILE A 218 -14.97 5.40 1.93
C ILE A 218 -15.14 4.27 2.94
N ASP A 219 -14.13 4.04 3.77
CA ASP A 219 -14.15 3.05 4.83
C ASP A 219 -15.36 3.20 5.77
N ARG A 220 -15.99 2.09 6.16
CA ARG A 220 -17.17 2.14 7.04
C ARG A 220 -16.85 2.54 8.48
N GLU A 221 -15.66 2.18 8.96
CA GLU A 221 -15.29 2.34 10.36
C GLU A 221 -14.46 3.61 10.56
N SER A 222 -13.42 3.78 9.76
CA SER A 222 -12.47 4.88 9.86
C SER A 222 -12.87 6.12 9.06
N ARG A 223 -13.77 5.98 8.07
CA ARG A 223 -14.11 7.00 7.07
C ARG A 223 -12.95 7.44 6.17
N ARG A 224 -11.85 6.67 6.16
CA ARG A 224 -10.73 6.86 5.24
C ARG A 224 -11.19 6.68 3.80
N ILE A 225 -10.69 7.52 2.89
CA ILE A 225 -10.95 7.35 1.46
C ILE A 225 -9.84 6.48 0.88
N TRP A 226 -10.16 5.25 0.49
CA TRP A 226 -9.20 4.28 -0.02
C TRP A 226 -8.92 4.45 -1.52
N LYS A 227 -9.96 4.81 -2.28
CA LYS A 227 -9.91 4.92 -3.74
C LYS A 227 -10.91 5.96 -4.22
N ILE A 228 -10.54 6.67 -5.28
CA ILE A 228 -11.44 7.56 -6.03
C ILE A 228 -11.34 7.19 -7.50
N GLU A 229 -12.46 6.83 -8.12
CA GLU A 229 -12.53 6.70 -9.58
C GLU A 229 -13.20 7.94 -10.15
N VAL A 230 -12.66 8.48 -11.22
CA VAL A 230 -13.15 9.70 -11.86
C VAL A 230 -13.34 9.44 -13.35
N ASP A 231 -14.52 9.78 -13.85
CA ASP A 231 -14.80 9.94 -15.28
C ASP A 231 -14.96 11.44 -15.56
N ALA A 232 -13.90 12.03 -16.11
CA ALA A 232 -13.85 13.43 -16.47
C ALA A 232 -13.84 13.56 -17.99
N LYS A 233 -15.00 13.84 -18.58
CA LYS A 233 -15.18 14.04 -20.03
C LYS A 233 -14.62 12.89 -20.89
N GLY A 234 -14.81 11.64 -20.46
CA GLY A 234 -14.33 10.46 -21.16
C GLY A 234 -12.88 10.07 -20.85
N GLN A 235 -12.18 10.85 -20.02
CA GLN A 235 -10.90 10.45 -19.43
C GLN A 235 -11.16 9.73 -18.10
N GLN A 236 -10.66 8.51 -17.99
CA GLN A 236 -10.68 7.74 -16.76
C GLN A 236 -9.44 8.01 -15.92
N ILE A 237 -9.67 8.33 -14.66
CA ILE A 237 -8.64 8.59 -13.66
C ILE A 237 -8.96 7.76 -12.42
N VAL A 238 -7.92 7.24 -11.77
CA VAL A 238 -8.05 6.51 -10.51
C VAL A 238 -7.04 7.05 -9.52
N LEU A 239 -7.49 7.40 -8.31
CA LEU A 239 -6.63 7.74 -7.19
C LEU A 239 -6.67 6.58 -6.18
N ILE A 240 -5.52 6.12 -5.72
CA ILE A 240 -5.39 5.01 -4.77
C ILE A 240 -4.58 5.48 -3.57
N ASP A 241 -5.09 5.31 -2.35
CA ASP A 241 -4.37 5.61 -1.12
C ASP A 241 -3.08 4.78 -1.02
N LYS A 242 -1.94 5.44 -0.79
CA LYS A 242 -0.62 4.82 -0.64
C LYS A 242 -0.35 4.28 0.75
N GLU A 243 -1.25 4.53 1.70
CA GLU A 243 -1.14 4.07 3.08
C GLU A 243 0.15 4.53 3.76
N PRO A 244 0.49 5.84 3.73
CA PRO A 244 1.76 6.35 4.26
C PRO A 244 1.91 6.13 5.77
N ASP A 245 0.79 5.91 6.47
CA ASP A 245 0.69 5.60 7.89
C ASP A 245 0.75 4.08 8.19
N TYR A 246 0.75 3.23 7.17
CA TYR A 246 0.89 1.79 7.37
C TYR A 246 2.29 1.44 7.86
N ASN A 247 2.35 0.91 9.08
CA ASN A 247 3.56 0.38 9.66
C ASN A 247 3.26 -1.00 10.28
N PRO A 248 3.74 -2.10 9.68
CA PRO A 248 3.53 -3.44 10.23
C PRO A 248 4.45 -3.75 11.42
N PHE A 249 5.47 -2.92 11.69
CA PHE A 249 6.42 -3.13 12.75
C PHE A 249 5.87 -2.61 14.09
N THR A 250 5.88 -3.47 15.09
CA THR A 250 5.58 -3.12 16.49
C THR A 250 6.84 -2.66 17.24
N THR A 251 8.02 -3.13 16.82
CA THR A 251 9.30 -2.74 17.40
C THR A 251 9.76 -1.39 16.86
N LYS A 252 10.17 -0.49 17.76
CA LYS A 252 10.80 0.78 17.38
C LYS A 252 12.25 0.56 16.97
N PHE A 253 12.63 1.08 15.81
CA PHE A 253 14.02 1.04 15.37
C PHE A 253 14.89 2.06 16.12
N ASN A 254 16.09 1.66 16.54
CA ASN A 254 17.09 2.54 17.14
C ASN A 254 18.36 2.55 16.29
N LYS A 255 18.46 3.52 15.38
CA LYS A 255 19.61 3.67 14.48
C LYS A 255 20.93 3.80 15.23
N ALA A 256 20.97 4.68 16.24
CA ALA A 256 22.19 5.00 16.97
C ALA A 256 22.77 3.79 17.70
N ALA A 257 21.92 2.95 18.30
CA ALA A 257 22.39 1.71 18.94
C ALA A 257 22.77 0.63 17.91
N THR A 258 21.99 0.51 16.84
CA THR A 258 22.17 -0.56 15.84
C THR A 258 23.43 -0.36 15.02
N ILE A 259 23.75 0.86 14.59
CA ILE A 259 24.94 1.11 13.75
C ILE A 259 26.23 0.75 14.49
N LYS A 260 26.27 0.97 15.81
CA LYS A 260 27.44 0.64 16.65
C LYS A 260 27.79 -0.83 16.61
N LEU A 261 26.79 -1.72 16.49
CA LEU A 261 27.00 -3.16 16.40
C LEU A 261 27.93 -3.54 15.25
N ILE A 262 27.96 -2.75 14.17
CA ILE A 262 28.72 -3.06 12.95
C ILE A 262 29.89 -2.10 12.68
N THR A 263 30.10 -1.09 13.53
CA THR A 263 31.16 -0.08 13.37
C THR A 263 32.10 0.07 14.56
N GLU A 264 31.65 -0.17 15.80
CA GLU A 264 32.42 0.16 17.02
C GLU A 264 33.03 -1.06 17.72
N GLY A 265 32.85 -2.26 17.18
CA GLY A 265 33.42 -3.48 17.77
C GLY A 265 34.79 -3.85 17.24
N ASN A 266 35.31 -4.97 17.72
CA ASN A 266 36.57 -5.58 17.29
C ASN A 266 36.44 -7.09 17.02
N GLY A 267 35.21 -7.62 17.05
CA GLY A 267 34.91 -9.00 16.67
C GLY A 267 34.98 -9.22 15.17
N VAL A 268 35.18 -10.47 14.79
CA VAL A 268 35.32 -10.92 13.39
C VAL A 268 34.41 -12.11 13.15
N ILE A 269 33.68 -12.08 12.03
CA ILE A 269 33.01 -13.26 11.49
C ILE A 269 33.68 -13.60 10.17
N SER A 270 34.30 -14.76 10.07
CA SER A 270 34.85 -15.28 8.81
C SER A 270 34.14 -16.57 8.42
N GLY A 271 34.12 -16.91 7.14
CA GLY A 271 33.40 -18.10 6.74
C GLY A 271 33.62 -18.54 5.32
N GLN A 272 32.89 -19.59 4.97
CA GLN A 272 32.88 -20.19 3.63
C GLN A 272 31.45 -20.40 3.14
N ALA A 273 31.13 -19.94 1.94
CA ALA A 273 29.84 -20.12 1.28
C ALA A 273 29.92 -21.20 0.18
N PHE A 274 29.09 -22.25 0.31
CA PHE A 274 29.07 -23.33 -0.67
C PHE A 274 27.75 -24.13 -0.66
N ALA A 275 27.44 -24.76 -1.79
CA ALA A 275 26.35 -25.70 -1.93
C ALA A 275 26.89 -27.13 -2.04
N ARG A 276 26.05 -28.09 -1.66
CA ARG A 276 26.20 -29.50 -2.01
C ARG A 276 24.88 -30.01 -2.55
N ASP A 277 24.98 -30.69 -3.68
CA ASP A 277 23.87 -31.38 -4.30
C ASP A 277 23.90 -32.84 -3.83
N ASN A 278 22.97 -33.31 -2.98
CA ASN A 278 22.93 -34.71 -2.54
C ASN A 278 21.78 -35.46 -3.24
N GLN A 279 22.05 -36.00 -4.43
CA GLN A 279 21.11 -36.90 -5.11
C GLN A 279 21.05 -38.34 -4.56
N ALA A 280 21.73 -38.69 -3.46
CA ALA A 280 21.79 -40.08 -3.01
C ALA A 280 20.45 -40.57 -2.42
N GLY A 281 19.80 -41.44 -3.20
CA GLY A 281 18.58 -42.14 -2.85
C GLY A 281 18.72 -43.13 -1.69
N ILE A 282 17.56 -43.66 -1.29
CA ILE A 282 17.27 -44.50 -0.12
C ILE A 282 17.02 -43.66 1.14
N LYS A 283 15.72 -43.54 1.50
CA LYS A 283 15.25 -43.09 2.82
C LYS A 283 15.98 -43.91 3.90
N GLY A 284 16.96 -43.32 4.58
CA GLY A 284 17.63 -43.92 5.74
C GLY A 284 19.16 -43.82 5.76
N ILE A 285 19.84 -43.59 4.62
CA ILE A 285 21.31 -43.50 4.55
C ILE A 285 21.74 -42.15 3.93
N ALA A 286 21.15 -41.05 4.40
CA ALA A 286 21.54 -39.69 4.03
C ALA A 286 22.73 -39.17 4.87
N VAL A 287 23.63 -40.04 5.33
CA VAL A 287 24.61 -39.71 6.39
C VAL A 287 26.01 -39.41 5.84
N LEU A 288 26.33 -39.78 4.60
CA LEU A 288 27.63 -39.47 4.00
C LEU A 288 27.48 -38.32 3.01
N ASN A 289 27.96 -37.16 3.43
CA ASN A 289 27.95 -35.89 2.71
C ASN A 289 29.07 -35.91 1.64
N VAL A 290 29.00 -36.84 0.67
CA VAL A 290 30.10 -37.22 -0.25
C VAL A 290 30.22 -36.34 -1.50
N ASN A 291 29.26 -35.50 -1.82
CA ASN A 291 29.31 -34.70 -3.06
C ASN A 291 30.22 -33.47 -2.94
N LYS A 292 30.91 -33.15 -4.05
CA LYS A 292 31.88 -32.06 -4.16
C LYS A 292 31.21 -30.73 -3.77
N LYS A 293 31.91 -29.94 -2.96
CA LYS A 293 31.47 -28.57 -2.65
C LYS A 293 31.46 -27.74 -3.93
N GLN A 294 30.40 -26.99 -4.12
CA GLN A 294 30.29 -25.97 -5.16
C GLN A 294 30.31 -24.61 -4.47
N TYR A 295 31.45 -23.94 -4.52
CA TYR A 295 31.67 -22.68 -3.80
C TYR A 295 30.93 -21.53 -4.48
N ALA A 296 30.50 -20.57 -3.65
CA ALA A 296 30.13 -19.27 -4.16
C ALA A 296 31.35 -18.63 -4.84
N ARG A 297 31.16 -17.99 -6.00
CA ARG A 297 32.25 -17.39 -6.77
C ARG A 297 32.75 -16.10 -6.12
N GLU A 298 33.99 -15.73 -6.37
CA GLU A 298 34.52 -14.39 -6.07
C GLU A 298 33.56 -13.29 -6.54
N GLY A 299 33.38 -12.27 -5.71
CA GLY A 299 32.41 -11.19 -5.94
C GLY A 299 30.97 -11.51 -5.51
N THR A 300 30.67 -12.76 -5.11
CA THR A 300 29.35 -13.11 -4.53
C THR A 300 29.11 -12.28 -3.26
N ALA A 301 27.99 -11.56 -3.20
CA ALA A 301 27.65 -10.76 -2.02
C ALA A 301 27.29 -11.64 -0.81
N ILE A 302 27.88 -11.29 0.34
CA ILE A 302 27.47 -11.77 1.65
C ILE A 302 26.95 -10.57 2.43
N VAL A 303 25.74 -10.70 2.96
CA VAL A 303 25.04 -9.64 3.71
C VAL A 303 25.03 -10.02 5.19
N LEU A 304 25.38 -9.07 6.05
CA LEU A 304 25.31 -9.17 7.50
C LEU A 304 24.32 -8.13 8.02
N ILE A 305 23.29 -8.63 8.70
CA ILE A 305 22.22 -7.84 9.30
C ILE A 305 22.33 -8.00 10.82
N PRO A 306 22.43 -6.90 11.60
CA PRO A 306 22.31 -6.96 13.05
C PRO A 306 20.98 -7.62 13.43
N TYR A 307 21.00 -8.69 14.22
CA TYR A 307 19.81 -9.46 14.54
C TYR A 307 19.15 -8.94 15.83
N THR A 308 18.85 -7.64 15.85
CA THR A 308 18.08 -6.98 16.91
C THR A 308 16.61 -7.36 16.80
N ASP A 309 15.79 -7.05 17.82
CA ASP A 309 14.36 -7.35 17.81
C ASP A 309 13.63 -6.77 16.58
N TYR A 310 14.01 -5.57 16.14
CA TYR A 310 13.47 -4.95 14.93
C TYR A 310 13.75 -5.76 13.66
N PHE A 311 15.00 -6.18 13.45
CA PHE A 311 15.34 -6.99 12.28
C PHE A 311 14.78 -8.41 12.36
N LYS A 312 14.68 -8.97 13.55
CA LYS A 312 14.01 -10.25 13.77
C LYS A 312 12.54 -10.18 13.36
N GLU A 313 11.81 -9.16 13.82
CA GLU A 313 10.43 -8.92 13.41
C GLU A 313 10.32 -8.73 11.90
N TRP A 314 11.23 -7.98 11.28
CA TRP A 314 11.26 -7.80 9.82
C TRP A 314 11.44 -9.10 9.04
N VAL A 315 12.33 -9.99 9.49
CA VAL A 315 12.53 -11.32 8.89
C VAL A 315 11.27 -12.16 9.03
N GLU A 316 10.66 -12.19 10.22
CA GLU A 316 9.44 -12.96 10.50
C GLU A 316 8.25 -12.47 9.66
N LEU A 317 8.07 -11.14 9.55
CA LEU A 317 7.04 -10.53 8.72
C LEU A 317 7.22 -10.88 7.23
N ASN A 318 8.44 -10.78 6.69
CA ASN A 318 8.68 -11.10 5.27
C ASN A 318 8.59 -12.60 4.98
N ASP A 319 9.04 -13.47 5.89
CA ASP A 319 8.90 -14.92 5.71
C ASP A 319 7.43 -15.35 5.76
N ALA A 320 6.60 -14.72 6.61
CA ALA A 320 5.15 -14.92 6.61
C ALA A 320 4.47 -14.31 5.37
N GLY A 321 4.89 -13.11 4.96
CA GLY A 321 4.36 -12.37 3.81
C GLY A 321 4.63 -13.05 2.47
N ARG A 322 5.78 -13.74 2.32
CA ARG A 322 6.18 -14.43 1.08
C ARG A 322 5.14 -15.42 0.59
N LYS A 323 4.46 -16.14 1.50
CA LYS A 323 3.38 -17.09 1.15
C LYS A 323 2.16 -16.41 0.51
N LYS A 324 1.99 -15.11 0.78
CA LYS A 324 0.89 -14.28 0.27
C LYS A 324 1.35 -13.33 -0.84
N GLY A 325 2.58 -13.46 -1.34
CA GLY A 325 3.17 -12.52 -2.31
C GLY A 325 3.41 -11.11 -1.75
N LYS A 326 3.39 -10.93 -0.42
CA LYS A 326 3.65 -9.64 0.24
C LYS A 326 5.12 -9.52 0.64
N SER A 327 5.68 -8.31 0.48
CA SER A 327 7.00 -7.96 1.00
C SER A 327 6.90 -6.66 1.81
N TYR A 328 7.59 -6.63 2.93
CA TYR A 328 7.65 -5.47 3.81
C TYR A 328 9.03 -4.84 3.71
N PRO A 329 9.17 -3.66 3.10
CA PRO A 329 10.46 -3.00 2.96
C PRO A 329 11.02 -2.60 4.33
N LEU A 330 12.35 -2.59 4.45
CA LEU A 330 13.01 -2.01 5.61
C LEU A 330 12.84 -0.49 5.62
N HIS A 331 12.78 0.08 6.82
CA HIS A 331 12.96 1.52 6.98
C HIS A 331 14.35 1.93 6.46
N LYS A 332 14.44 3.08 5.78
CA LYS A 332 15.69 3.56 5.15
C LYS A 332 16.88 3.57 6.13
N GLU A 333 16.64 4.06 7.35
CA GLU A 333 17.69 4.09 8.39
C GLU A 333 18.15 2.70 8.84
N ALA A 334 17.28 1.69 8.77
CA ALA A 334 17.65 0.32 9.08
C ALA A 334 18.50 -0.29 7.96
N THR A 335 18.23 0.05 6.70
CA THR A 335 19.05 -0.37 5.56
C THR A 335 20.51 0.11 5.70
N GLU A 336 20.74 1.30 6.26
CA GLU A 336 22.07 1.85 6.53
C GLU A 336 22.85 1.06 7.60
N CYS A 337 22.17 0.24 8.40
CA CYS A 337 22.80 -0.62 9.41
C CYS A 337 23.10 -2.04 8.90
N ILE A 338 22.96 -2.30 7.60
CA ILE A 338 23.33 -3.57 6.97
C ILE A 338 24.75 -3.48 6.43
N LYS A 339 25.58 -4.45 6.78
CA LYS A 339 26.95 -4.55 6.26
C LYS A 339 27.00 -5.56 5.13
N MET A 340 27.78 -5.25 4.09
CA MET A 340 28.00 -6.16 2.96
C MET A 340 29.48 -6.36 2.75
N THR A 341 29.84 -7.58 2.39
CA THR A 341 31.17 -7.97 1.90
C THR A 341 30.98 -8.87 0.69
N THR A 342 32.07 -9.26 0.04
CA THR A 342 32.05 -10.23 -1.04
C THR A 342 32.91 -11.43 -0.69
N VAL A 343 32.60 -12.55 -1.31
CA VAL A 343 33.56 -13.65 -1.42
C VAL A 343 34.82 -13.14 -2.12
N TYR A 344 35.99 -13.40 -1.53
CA TYR A 344 37.28 -12.87 -2.01
C TYR A 344 38.17 -13.89 -2.73
N ASP A 345 37.74 -15.15 -2.82
CA ASP A 345 38.47 -16.21 -3.52
C ASP A 345 37.53 -17.23 -4.20
N ASP A 346 38.12 -18.21 -4.88
CA ASP A 346 37.41 -19.30 -5.55
C ASP A 346 36.98 -20.44 -4.61
N GLU A 347 37.38 -20.34 -3.34
CA GLU A 347 37.00 -21.26 -2.26
C GLU A 347 35.80 -20.74 -1.45
N GLY A 348 35.20 -19.62 -1.83
CA GLY A 348 33.98 -19.12 -1.20
C GLY A 348 34.21 -18.42 0.13
N HIS A 349 35.44 -17.98 0.44
CA HIS A 349 35.75 -17.35 1.71
C HIS A 349 35.30 -15.88 1.78
N PHE A 350 34.88 -15.46 2.97
CA PHE A 350 34.44 -14.10 3.25
C PHE A 350 34.76 -13.70 4.69
N GLU A 351 34.75 -12.40 4.97
CA GLU A 351 34.91 -11.88 6.33
C GLU A 351 34.17 -10.56 6.58
N PHE A 352 33.77 -10.39 7.83
CA PHE A 352 33.30 -9.14 8.42
C PHE A 352 34.12 -8.82 9.66
N VAL A 353 34.53 -7.57 9.78
CA VAL A 353 35.30 -7.05 10.91
C VAL A 353 34.53 -5.94 11.64
N ASN A 354 35.07 -5.48 12.76
CA ASN A 354 34.54 -4.38 13.57
C ASN A 354 33.13 -4.62 14.15
N LEU A 355 32.88 -5.85 14.57
CA LEU A 355 31.57 -6.27 15.10
C LEU A 355 31.58 -6.26 16.62
N MET A 356 30.54 -5.70 17.24
CA MET A 356 30.35 -5.80 18.69
C MET A 356 29.82 -7.19 19.09
N PRO A 357 29.84 -7.56 20.37
CA PRO A 357 29.03 -8.67 20.86
C PRO A 357 27.56 -8.49 20.49
N GLY A 358 26.92 -9.56 20.01
CA GLY A 358 25.56 -9.53 19.50
C GLY A 358 25.25 -10.70 18.58
N LYS A 359 23.99 -10.78 18.16
CA LYS A 359 23.53 -11.73 17.14
C LYS A 359 23.48 -11.05 15.78
N TYR A 360 23.84 -11.80 14.75
CA TYR A 360 23.91 -11.33 13.37
C TYR A 360 23.28 -12.38 12.45
N LEU A 361 22.43 -11.95 11.53
CA LEU A 361 21.94 -12.76 10.44
C LEU A 361 22.84 -12.58 9.23
N LEU A 362 23.43 -13.68 8.78
CA LEU A 362 24.14 -13.76 7.53
C LEU A 362 23.19 -14.26 6.44
N TYR A 363 23.24 -13.61 5.28
CA TYR A 363 22.47 -13.96 4.11
C TYR A 363 23.35 -13.95 2.85
N THR A 364 23.15 -14.92 1.99
CA THR A 364 23.76 -14.95 0.65
C THR A 364 22.88 -15.75 -0.31
N GLU A 365 22.98 -15.40 -1.58
CA GLU A 365 22.37 -16.12 -2.69
C GLU A 365 23.40 -16.32 -3.81
N PHE A 366 23.56 -17.56 -4.29
CA PHE A 366 24.48 -17.88 -5.38
C PHE A 366 24.03 -19.09 -6.19
N GLY A 367 24.41 -19.15 -7.46
CA GLY A 367 24.12 -20.28 -8.34
C GLY A 367 25.00 -21.49 -8.08
N TYR A 368 24.43 -22.69 -8.18
CA TYR A 368 25.16 -23.95 -8.23
C TYR A 368 24.48 -24.95 -9.18
N ILE A 369 25.21 -26.00 -9.55
CA ILE A 369 24.72 -27.04 -10.44
C ILE A 369 24.05 -28.13 -9.62
N HIS A 370 22.79 -28.42 -9.93
CA HIS A 370 22.05 -29.58 -9.44
C HIS A 370 21.95 -30.61 -10.56
N LYS A 371 22.34 -31.85 -10.30
CA LYS A 371 21.94 -32.96 -11.15
C LYS A 371 20.45 -33.20 -10.91
N ALA A 372 19.67 -33.18 -11.97
CA ALA A 372 18.28 -33.57 -11.98
C ALA A 372 18.13 -34.87 -12.76
N THR A 373 17.16 -35.70 -12.37
CA THR A 373 16.81 -36.93 -13.08
C THR A 373 15.38 -36.82 -13.56
N ARG A 374 15.15 -37.06 -14.85
CA ARG A 374 13.82 -37.16 -15.45
C ARG A 374 13.61 -38.60 -15.90
N THR A 375 12.51 -39.20 -15.43
CA THR A 375 12.07 -40.51 -15.88
C THR A 375 10.99 -40.33 -16.95
N GLU A 376 11.17 -40.99 -18.09
CA GLU A 376 10.23 -40.97 -19.21
C GLU A 376 9.74 -42.39 -19.48
N VAL A 377 8.43 -42.54 -19.72
CA VAL A 377 7.85 -43.81 -20.19
C VAL A 377 8.19 -43.96 -21.66
N ILE A 378 8.95 -44.99 -22.00
CA ILE A 378 9.41 -45.27 -23.36
C ILE A 378 8.69 -46.46 -24.01
N GLY A 379 7.82 -47.12 -23.25
CA GLY A 379 7.00 -48.21 -23.76
C GLY A 379 6.17 -48.86 -22.67
N TYR A 380 5.46 -49.91 -23.07
CA TYR A 380 4.54 -50.65 -22.23
C TYR A 380 4.74 -52.15 -22.49
N THR A 381 4.68 -52.96 -21.44
CA THR A 381 4.74 -54.41 -21.53
C THR A 381 3.42 -54.99 -21.05
N ASP A 382 2.65 -55.58 -21.96
CA ASP A 382 1.42 -56.30 -21.62
C ASP A 382 1.74 -57.74 -21.20
N THR A 383 1.17 -58.16 -20.08
CA THR A 383 1.34 -59.53 -19.58
C THR A 383 0.07 -60.34 -19.83
N TYR A 384 0.21 -61.54 -20.39
CA TYR A 384 -0.88 -62.48 -20.64
C TYR A 384 -0.58 -63.82 -19.95
N ILE A 385 -1.58 -64.39 -19.27
CA ILE A 385 -1.50 -65.74 -18.69
C ILE A 385 -2.61 -66.57 -19.32
N ASN A 386 -2.26 -67.72 -19.91
CA ASN A 386 -3.18 -68.61 -20.62
C ASN A 386 -4.03 -67.89 -21.70
N GLY A 387 -3.45 -66.90 -22.39
CA GLY A 387 -4.13 -66.10 -23.41
C GLY A 387 -5.03 -64.97 -22.88
N ALA A 388 -5.22 -64.86 -21.56
CA ALA A 388 -5.99 -63.77 -20.94
C ALA A 388 -5.05 -62.64 -20.48
N TYR A 389 -5.37 -61.41 -20.87
CA TYR A 389 -4.66 -60.19 -20.47
C TYR A 389 -4.72 -59.99 -18.96
N GLN A 390 -3.56 -59.72 -18.34
CA GLN A 390 -3.40 -59.56 -16.88
C GLN A 390 -3.02 -58.14 -16.47
N GLY A 391 -2.56 -57.30 -17.40
CA GLY A 391 -2.19 -55.92 -17.12
C GLY A 391 -1.00 -55.44 -17.94
N THR A 392 -0.81 -54.13 -17.94
CA THR A 392 0.31 -53.45 -18.58
C THR A 392 1.25 -52.91 -17.51
N SER A 393 2.57 -53.08 -17.70
CA SER A 393 3.59 -52.36 -16.94
C SER A 393 4.27 -51.29 -17.80
N GLU A 394 4.59 -50.15 -17.20
CA GLU A 394 5.36 -49.08 -17.84
C GLU A 394 6.83 -49.45 -17.93
N ASN A 395 7.39 -49.38 -19.14
CA ASN A 395 8.83 -49.42 -19.36
C ASN A 395 9.33 -47.98 -19.31
N THR A 396 10.16 -47.66 -18.31
CA THR A 396 10.70 -46.31 -18.13
C THR A 396 12.20 -46.28 -18.39
N THR A 397 12.70 -45.13 -18.83
CA THR A 397 14.13 -44.81 -18.84
C THR A 397 14.37 -43.53 -18.07
N SER A 398 15.55 -43.38 -17.48
CA SER A 398 15.90 -42.21 -16.68
C SER A 398 17.07 -41.47 -17.30
N TYR A 399 16.89 -40.17 -17.54
CA TYR A 399 17.90 -39.26 -18.05
C TYR A 399 18.38 -38.33 -16.95
N SER A 400 19.69 -38.21 -16.76
CA SER A 400 20.29 -37.24 -15.85
C SER A 400 20.81 -36.03 -16.61
N TYR A 401 20.48 -34.83 -16.14
CA TYR A 401 20.97 -33.57 -16.70
C TYR A 401 21.38 -32.61 -15.60
N ASN A 402 22.26 -31.66 -15.95
CA ASN A 402 22.66 -30.59 -15.05
C ASN A 402 21.69 -29.42 -15.19
N ALA A 403 21.16 -28.93 -14.09
CA ALA A 403 20.35 -27.73 -14.00
C ALA A 403 21.06 -26.69 -13.13
N ASN A 404 21.05 -25.42 -13.56
CA ASN A 404 21.49 -24.32 -12.72
C ASN A 404 20.37 -23.97 -11.74
N VAL A 405 20.67 -23.97 -10.45
CA VAL A 405 19.73 -23.64 -9.37
C VAL A 405 20.36 -22.62 -8.43
N SER A 406 19.52 -21.91 -7.65
CA SER A 406 19.99 -20.92 -6.67
C SER A 406 20.04 -21.51 -5.26
N ALA A 407 21.16 -21.28 -4.57
CA ALA A 407 21.32 -21.54 -3.15
C ALA A 407 21.06 -20.25 -2.37
N ILE A 408 19.90 -20.19 -1.71
CA ILE A 408 19.59 -19.14 -0.72
C ILE A 408 19.94 -19.68 0.68
N VAL A 409 20.85 -19.00 1.38
CA VAL A 409 21.29 -19.40 2.72
C VAL A 409 21.07 -18.24 3.70
N LYS A 410 20.39 -18.54 4.82
CA LYS A 410 20.22 -17.66 5.98
C LYS A 410 20.83 -18.35 7.20
N LYS A 411 21.66 -17.66 7.98
CA LYS A 411 22.22 -18.21 9.22
C LYS A 411 22.43 -17.15 10.29
N ILE A 412 21.88 -17.40 11.48
CA ILE A 412 22.13 -16.56 12.65
C ILE A 412 23.43 -17.01 13.33
N VAL A 413 24.28 -16.05 13.68
CA VAL A 413 25.57 -16.24 14.34
C VAL A 413 25.65 -15.28 15.52
N SER A 414 26.30 -15.69 16.61
CA SER A 414 26.54 -14.84 17.77
C SER A 414 28.03 -14.51 17.89
N ILE A 415 28.34 -13.29 18.31
CA ILE A 415 29.60 -12.90 18.94
C ILE A 415 29.25 -12.69 20.41
N ASP A 416 29.75 -13.54 21.29
CA ASP A 416 29.37 -13.54 22.70
C ASP A 416 30.26 -12.61 23.54
N LYS A 417 31.49 -12.34 23.07
CA LYS A 417 32.44 -11.44 23.77
C LYS A 417 33.23 -10.51 22.84
N PRO A 418 33.70 -9.34 23.33
CA PRO A 418 34.49 -8.42 22.52
C PRO A 418 35.75 -9.10 21.96
N GLY A 419 36.06 -8.84 20.69
CA GLY A 419 37.24 -9.36 20.00
C GLY A 419 37.14 -10.82 19.55
N GLU A 420 36.00 -11.48 19.77
CA GLU A 420 35.80 -12.87 19.36
C GLU A 420 35.85 -13.03 17.84
N LYS A 421 36.50 -14.12 17.40
CA LYS A 421 36.58 -14.53 16.01
C LYS A 421 35.73 -15.77 15.81
N VAL A 422 34.68 -15.66 15.00
CA VAL A 422 33.72 -16.74 14.75
C VAL A 422 33.86 -17.23 13.32
N SER A 423 34.06 -18.53 13.15
CA SER A 423 34.10 -19.17 11.83
C SER A 423 32.76 -19.82 11.50
N VAL A 424 32.22 -19.53 10.31
CA VAL A 424 30.88 -19.99 9.90
C VAL A 424 30.88 -20.63 8.51
N LYS A 425 30.06 -21.66 8.33
CA LYS A 425 29.74 -22.23 7.01
C LYS A 425 28.33 -21.81 6.60
N LEU A 426 28.22 -21.12 5.46
CA LEU A 426 26.96 -20.81 4.80
C LEU A 426 26.70 -21.91 3.75
N LYS A 427 26.08 -23.00 4.21
CA LYS A 427 25.90 -24.22 3.42
C LYS A 427 24.45 -24.40 2.98
N LYS A 428 24.22 -24.60 1.68
CA LYS A 428 22.99 -25.22 1.16
C LYS A 428 23.22 -26.71 0.92
N THR A 429 22.30 -27.54 1.38
CA THR A 429 22.24 -28.96 1.01
C THR A 429 20.85 -29.20 0.44
N LEU A 430 20.79 -29.78 -0.76
CA LEU A 430 19.57 -30.41 -1.29
C LEU A 430 19.67 -31.91 -1.08
#